data_AF-A0A849H4W1-F1
#
_entry.id   AF-A0A849H4W1-F1
#
_cell.length_a   1.000
_cell.length_b   1.000
_cell.length_c   1.000
_cell.angle_alpha   90.00
_cell.angle_beta   90.00
_cell.angle_gamma   90.00
#
_symmetry.space_group_name_H-M   'P 1'
#
loop_
_entity.id
_entity.type
_entity.pdbx_description
1 polymer ?
#
loop_
_entity_poly.entity_id
_entity_poly.type
_entity_poly.pdbx_seq_one_letter_code
_entity_poly.pdbx_strand_id
1 'polypeptide(L)'
;MIDVLPGLLSEFRQEVYLLLRRFRSLEKPFLVWSDLIYEFDLFCDTDEGAALGESQMRALVRSAQEAVIHGPSFYMAVRSRVATWRYVLIHSEDMMSREISVSEYLEAKERLVQGDGQEQQWTLEVDLSPFERGFPKLSDPDSIGQGVNFLNRHLSDQIFSRGDEGKERLFDFLRGHQVRGVQLMLNEGVRDWAELREALRAALLLLEGRTHDGQWEAQGPDELRRLGFAPGWGRSPDRIRETMSLLMDILEAPSPNTVEQFLARLPIIFSIAILSPHGFFGQAGVLGKPDTGGQVVYILDQVRA
;
A
#
# COMPACT_ATOMS: atom_id res chain seq x y z
N MET A 1 -3.14 -10.61 -23.07
CA MET A 1 -2.06 -9.87 -23.79
C MET A 1 -0.90 -10.80 -24.11
N ILE A 2 -0.34 -11.54 -23.16
CA ILE A 2 0.66 -12.59 -23.50
C ILE A 2 -0.02 -13.81 -24.14
N ASP A 3 -1.29 -14.07 -23.81
CA ASP A 3 -2.02 -15.26 -24.29
C ASP A 3 -2.22 -15.27 -25.81
N VAL A 4 -2.12 -14.11 -26.47
CA VAL A 4 -2.21 -13.97 -27.93
C VAL A 4 -0.85 -14.10 -28.62
N LEU A 5 0.26 -14.05 -27.86
CA LEU A 5 1.61 -14.09 -28.40
C LEU A 5 1.88 -15.36 -29.24
N PRO A 6 1.50 -16.59 -28.82
CA PRO A 6 1.70 -17.77 -29.66
C PRO A 6 1.00 -17.66 -31.02
N GLY A 7 -0.19 -17.05 -31.07
CA GLY A 7 -0.91 -16.78 -32.32
C GLY A 7 -0.16 -15.79 -33.20
N LEU A 8 0.32 -14.68 -32.62
CA LEU A 8 1.11 -13.67 -33.33
C LEU A 8 2.44 -14.23 -33.89
N LEU A 9 3.11 -15.11 -33.15
CA LEU A 9 4.35 -15.76 -33.61
C LEU A 9 4.10 -16.72 -34.78
N SER A 10 2.88 -17.26 -34.90
CA SER A 10 2.49 -18.13 -36.01
C SER A 10 2.03 -17.35 -37.23
N GLU A 11 1.23 -16.29 -37.02
CA GLU A 11 0.66 -15.46 -38.09
C GLU A 11 1.69 -14.54 -38.74
N PHE A 12 2.48 -13.84 -37.92
CA PHE A 12 3.50 -12.88 -38.34
C PHE A 12 4.92 -13.43 -38.16
N ARG A 13 5.10 -14.71 -38.49
CA ARG A 13 6.35 -15.44 -38.18
C ARG A 13 7.59 -14.75 -38.77
N GLN A 14 7.51 -14.31 -40.02
CA GLN A 14 8.64 -13.68 -40.71
C GLN A 14 8.95 -12.30 -40.14
N GLU A 15 7.92 -11.50 -39.91
CA GLU A 15 8.00 -10.13 -39.40
C GLU A 15 8.55 -10.12 -37.97
N VAL A 16 8.06 -11.01 -37.11
CA VAL A 16 8.57 -11.11 -35.73
C VAL A 16 10.00 -11.63 -35.71
N TYR A 17 10.36 -12.59 -36.57
CA TYR A 17 11.76 -13.01 -36.71
C TYR A 17 12.68 -11.84 -37.09
N LEU A 18 12.27 -11.01 -38.06
CA LEU A 18 13.02 -9.82 -38.46
C LEU A 18 13.12 -8.80 -37.34
N LEU A 19 12.05 -8.57 -36.58
CA LEU A 19 12.06 -7.70 -35.40
C LEU A 19 13.03 -8.20 -34.32
N LEU A 20 12.97 -9.48 -33.96
CA LEU A 20 13.88 -10.08 -32.97
C LEU A 20 15.33 -9.99 -33.44
N ARG A 21 15.59 -10.25 -34.73
CA ARG A 21 16.91 -10.05 -35.34
C ARG A 21 17.36 -8.59 -35.22
N ARG A 22 16.47 -7.63 -35.43
CA ARG A 22 16.75 -6.20 -35.28
C ARG A 22 17.10 -5.84 -33.85
N PHE A 23 16.35 -6.32 -32.85
CA PHE A 23 16.71 -6.16 -31.44
C PHE A 23 18.08 -6.76 -31.11
N ARG A 24 18.42 -7.94 -31.65
CA ARG A 24 19.76 -8.53 -31.49
C ARG A 24 20.87 -7.71 -32.15
N SER A 25 20.57 -7.06 -33.27
CA SER A 25 21.55 -6.22 -33.99
C SER A 25 21.93 -4.95 -33.25
N LEU A 26 21.22 -4.60 -32.17
CA LEU A 26 21.65 -3.54 -31.25
C LEU A 26 22.90 -3.92 -30.46
N GLU A 27 23.28 -5.20 -30.43
CA GLU A 27 24.43 -5.73 -29.67
C GLU A 27 24.36 -5.38 -28.17
N LYS A 28 23.14 -5.17 -27.66
CA LYS A 28 22.85 -4.95 -26.25
C LYS A 28 22.21 -6.21 -25.66
N PRO A 29 22.80 -6.82 -24.62
CA PRO A 29 22.21 -7.99 -23.97
C PRO A 29 20.99 -7.63 -23.10
N PHE A 30 20.80 -6.34 -22.80
CA PHE A 30 19.69 -5.83 -22.01
C PHE A 30 19.09 -4.61 -22.71
N LEU A 31 17.80 -4.68 -23.02
CA LEU A 31 17.03 -3.63 -23.66
C LEU A 31 16.02 -3.05 -22.68
N VAL A 32 16.03 -1.74 -22.53
CA VAL A 32 14.99 -1.04 -21.75
C VAL A 32 13.80 -0.69 -22.64
N TRP A 33 12.69 -0.32 -22.03
CA TRP A 33 11.45 0.09 -22.71
C TRP A 33 11.68 1.06 -23.88
N SER A 34 12.54 2.07 -23.71
CA SER A 34 12.84 3.03 -24.77
C SER A 34 13.56 2.42 -25.96
N ASP A 35 14.49 1.46 -25.74
CA ASP A 35 15.15 0.74 -26.84
C ASP A 35 14.11 -0.10 -27.61
N LEU A 36 13.27 -0.83 -26.89
CA LEU A 36 12.24 -1.71 -27.46
C LEU A 36 11.24 -0.95 -28.32
N ILE A 37 10.70 0.16 -27.81
CA ILE A 37 9.72 0.96 -28.55
C ILE A 37 10.37 1.67 -29.73
N TYR A 38 11.52 2.28 -29.53
CA TYR A 38 12.17 3.03 -30.60
C TYR A 38 12.48 2.14 -31.80
N GLU A 39 13.09 0.97 -31.57
CA GLU A 39 13.38 0.04 -32.66
C GLU A 39 12.14 -0.61 -33.25
N PHE A 40 11.09 -0.82 -32.46
CA PHE A 40 9.82 -1.34 -32.96
C PHE A 40 9.10 -0.32 -33.86
N ASP A 41 9.03 0.94 -33.45
CA ASP A 41 8.41 2.00 -34.25
C ASP A 41 9.21 2.19 -35.56
N LEU A 42 10.55 2.18 -35.52
CA LEU A 42 11.39 2.21 -36.73
C LEU A 42 11.17 0.99 -37.65
N PHE A 43 10.95 -0.19 -37.08
CA PHE A 43 10.65 -1.38 -37.87
C PHE A 43 9.26 -1.28 -38.52
N CYS A 44 8.27 -0.73 -37.82
CA CYS A 44 6.93 -0.54 -38.35
C CYS A 44 6.87 0.43 -39.53
N ASP A 45 7.85 1.33 -39.66
CA ASP A 45 7.97 2.25 -40.79
C ASP A 45 8.53 1.58 -42.07
N THR A 46 8.98 0.32 -42.00
CA THR A 46 9.40 -0.45 -43.18
C THR A 46 8.26 -1.28 -43.77
N ASP A 47 8.36 -1.65 -45.05
CA ASP A 47 7.37 -2.48 -45.72
C ASP A 47 7.20 -3.85 -45.04
N GLU A 48 8.29 -4.40 -44.48
CA GLU A 48 8.29 -5.67 -43.75
C GLU A 48 7.63 -5.57 -42.36
N GLY A 49 7.71 -4.43 -41.69
CA GLY A 49 7.19 -4.27 -40.33
C GLY A 49 5.81 -3.64 -40.24
N ALA A 50 5.32 -3.01 -41.32
CA ALA A 50 4.03 -2.31 -41.33
C ALA A 50 2.85 -3.18 -40.86
N ALA A 51 2.78 -4.43 -41.33
CA ALA A 51 1.71 -5.36 -40.93
C ALA A 51 1.77 -5.72 -39.43
N LEU A 52 2.97 -5.85 -38.87
CA LEU A 52 3.17 -6.13 -37.45
C LEU A 52 2.78 -4.93 -36.59
N GLY A 53 3.03 -3.71 -37.08
CA GLY A 53 2.63 -2.46 -36.46
C GLY A 53 1.12 -2.33 -36.25
N GLU A 54 0.31 -2.80 -37.20
CA GLU A 54 -1.16 -2.76 -37.12
C GLU A 54 -1.76 -3.96 -36.34
N SER A 55 -0.91 -4.89 -35.90
CA SER A 55 -1.33 -6.06 -35.13
C SER A 55 -1.34 -5.81 -33.60
N GLN A 56 -1.79 -6.81 -32.84
CA GLN A 56 -1.71 -6.79 -31.38
C GLN A 56 -0.26 -6.83 -30.84
N MET A 57 0.74 -7.07 -31.70
CA MET A 57 2.15 -7.00 -31.32
C MET A 57 2.54 -5.60 -30.84
N ARG A 58 2.00 -4.53 -31.45
CA ARG A 58 2.26 -3.15 -31.02
C ARG A 58 1.91 -2.94 -29.54
N ALA A 59 0.76 -3.46 -29.11
CA ALA A 59 0.35 -3.36 -27.71
C ALA A 59 1.24 -4.18 -26.77
N LEU A 60 1.70 -5.36 -27.21
CA LEU A 60 2.60 -6.22 -26.44
C LEU A 60 3.97 -5.57 -26.25
N VAL A 61 4.60 -5.08 -27.33
CA VAL A 61 5.91 -4.42 -27.28
C VAL A 61 5.85 -3.15 -26.44
N ARG A 62 4.81 -2.32 -26.59
CA ARG A 62 4.64 -1.11 -25.76
C ARG A 62 4.43 -1.41 -24.28
N SER A 63 3.93 -2.60 -23.95
CA SER A 63 3.74 -3.05 -22.57
C SER A 63 4.98 -3.76 -21.99
N ALA A 64 5.92 -4.19 -22.84
CA ALA A 64 7.19 -4.77 -22.41
C ALA A 64 8.11 -3.68 -21.84
N GLN A 65 8.46 -3.79 -20.56
CA GLN A 65 9.27 -2.79 -19.86
C GLN A 65 10.76 -2.98 -20.06
N GLU A 66 11.19 -4.23 -20.24
CA GLU A 66 12.57 -4.61 -20.43
C GLU A 66 12.65 -6.01 -21.05
N ALA A 67 13.75 -6.26 -21.77
CA ALA A 67 14.07 -7.56 -22.34
C ALA A 67 15.54 -7.91 -22.12
N VAL A 68 15.79 -9.16 -21.75
CA VAL A 68 17.11 -9.79 -21.68
C VAL A 68 17.30 -10.67 -22.90
N ILE A 69 18.43 -10.52 -23.57
CA ILE A 69 18.79 -11.30 -24.74
C ILE A 69 19.96 -12.20 -24.38
N HIS A 70 19.77 -13.51 -24.52
CA HIS A 70 20.81 -14.51 -24.34
C HIS A 70 20.80 -15.49 -25.51
N GLY A 71 21.79 -15.35 -26.40
CA GLY A 71 21.84 -16.12 -27.65
C GLY A 71 20.57 -15.91 -28.50
N PRO A 72 19.80 -16.96 -28.81
CA PRO A 72 18.51 -16.87 -29.53
C PRO A 72 17.30 -16.62 -28.61
N SER A 73 17.48 -16.57 -27.29
CA SER A 73 16.42 -16.42 -26.30
C SER A 73 16.20 -14.97 -25.90
N PHE A 74 14.93 -14.57 -25.84
CA PHE A 74 14.46 -13.28 -25.35
C PHE A 74 13.58 -13.48 -24.13
N TYR A 75 14.02 -12.99 -22.98
CA TYR A 75 13.25 -12.98 -21.74
C TYR A 75 12.67 -11.58 -21.57
N MET A 76 11.35 -11.43 -21.58
CA MET A 76 10.69 -10.14 -21.56
C MET A 76 9.84 -9.98 -20.29
N ALA A 77 9.94 -8.82 -19.63
CA ALA A 77 9.04 -8.43 -18.56
C ALA A 77 7.92 -7.55 -19.12
N VAL A 78 6.68 -8.04 -19.09
CA VAL A 78 5.52 -7.37 -19.67
C VAL A 78 4.59 -6.86 -18.58
N ARG A 79 4.36 -5.55 -18.56
CA ARG A 79 3.44 -4.90 -17.64
C ARG A 79 2.05 -4.80 -18.27
N SER A 80 1.29 -5.88 -18.17
CA SER A 80 -0.02 -6.02 -18.82
C SER A 80 -1.09 -5.02 -18.35
N ARG A 81 -0.99 -4.57 -17.09
CA ARG A 81 -1.79 -3.51 -16.47
C ARG A 81 -1.02 -2.93 -15.29
N VAL A 82 -1.53 -1.84 -14.70
CA VAL A 82 -0.94 -1.24 -13.50
C VAL A 82 -0.75 -2.31 -12.42
N ALA A 83 0.46 -2.37 -11.86
CA ALA A 83 0.91 -3.32 -10.84
C ALA A 83 0.80 -4.81 -11.21
N THR A 84 0.62 -5.18 -12.48
CA THR A 84 0.57 -6.59 -12.91
C THR A 84 1.61 -6.90 -13.96
N TRP A 85 2.49 -7.82 -13.61
CA TRP A 85 3.61 -8.27 -14.41
C TRP A 85 3.39 -9.71 -14.86
N ARG A 86 3.79 -10.00 -16.08
CA ARG A 86 3.93 -11.35 -16.59
C ARG A 86 5.26 -11.43 -17.34
N TYR A 87 5.90 -12.59 -17.28
CA TYR A 87 7.23 -12.79 -17.86
C TYR A 87 7.13 -13.83 -18.95
N VAL A 88 7.81 -13.60 -20.07
CA VAL A 88 7.76 -14.50 -21.22
C VAL A 88 9.13 -14.73 -21.79
N LEU A 89 9.41 -15.99 -22.12
CA LEU A 89 10.55 -16.40 -22.92
C LEU A 89 10.09 -16.59 -24.36
N ILE A 90 10.82 -16.00 -25.31
CA ILE A 90 10.65 -16.19 -26.75
C ILE A 90 11.95 -16.73 -27.33
N HIS A 91 11.88 -17.85 -28.05
CA HIS A 91 13.03 -18.41 -28.76
C HIS A 91 12.96 -18.00 -30.25
N SER A 92 13.94 -17.22 -30.73
CA SER A 92 13.86 -16.61 -32.07
C SER A 92 14.02 -17.59 -33.22
N GLU A 93 14.60 -18.77 -33.00
CA GLU A 93 14.81 -19.75 -34.08
C GLU A 93 13.57 -20.64 -34.25
N ASP A 94 13.04 -21.15 -33.14
CA ASP A 94 11.84 -21.99 -33.17
C ASP A 94 10.56 -21.16 -33.34
N MET A 95 10.63 -19.85 -33.03
CA MET A 95 9.49 -18.94 -32.94
C MET A 95 8.43 -19.44 -31.96
N MET A 96 8.91 -19.95 -30.82
CA MET A 96 8.10 -20.45 -29.72
C MET A 96 8.16 -19.49 -28.55
N SER A 97 7.08 -19.41 -27.78
CA SER A 97 7.05 -18.65 -26.53
C SER A 97 6.48 -19.47 -25.38
N ARG A 98 6.92 -19.15 -24.16
CA ARG A 98 6.43 -19.75 -22.92
C ARG A 98 6.40 -18.70 -21.82
N GLU A 99 5.34 -18.67 -21.03
CA GLU A 99 5.30 -17.88 -19.80
C GLU A 99 6.25 -18.49 -18.77
N ILE A 100 7.04 -17.63 -18.13
CA ILE A 100 8.06 -18.01 -17.15
C ILE A 100 7.74 -17.37 -15.79
N SER A 101 8.30 -17.94 -14.73
CA SER A 101 8.24 -17.33 -13.41
C SER A 101 9.10 -16.06 -13.30
N VAL A 102 8.85 -15.25 -12.27
CA VAL A 102 9.73 -14.11 -11.94
C VAL A 102 11.14 -14.57 -11.60
N SER A 103 11.29 -15.72 -10.91
CA SER A 103 12.59 -16.32 -10.60
C SER A 103 13.36 -16.69 -11.86
N GLU A 104 12.73 -17.39 -12.82
CA GLU A 104 13.35 -17.70 -14.14
C GLU A 104 13.78 -16.43 -14.90
N TYR A 105 12.99 -15.37 -14.82
CA TYR A 105 13.33 -14.08 -15.44
C TYR A 105 14.53 -13.40 -14.77
N LEU A 106 14.56 -13.37 -13.43
CA LEU A 106 15.65 -12.77 -12.67
C LEU A 106 16.95 -13.55 -12.83
N GLU A 107 16.90 -14.88 -12.87
CA GLU A 107 18.06 -15.73 -13.15
C GLU A 107 18.66 -15.42 -14.54
N ALA A 108 17.82 -15.15 -15.55
CA ALA A 108 18.30 -14.72 -16.86
C ALA A 108 18.99 -13.35 -16.80
N LYS A 109 18.52 -12.40 -15.98
CA LYS A 109 19.20 -11.12 -15.74
C LYS A 109 20.54 -11.31 -15.03
N GLU A 110 20.62 -12.21 -14.05
CA GLU A 110 21.84 -12.49 -13.30
C GLU A 110 22.94 -13.08 -14.20
N ARG A 111 22.56 -13.99 -15.11
CA ARG A 111 23.47 -14.58 -16.11
C ARG A 111 24.15 -13.54 -16.99
N LEU A 112 23.53 -12.39 -17.26
CA LEU A 112 24.16 -11.31 -18.03
C LEU A 112 25.41 -10.73 -17.35
N VAL A 113 25.45 -10.75 -16.02
CA VAL A 113 26.55 -10.17 -15.24
C VAL A 113 27.55 -11.24 -14.83
N GLN A 114 27.08 -12.42 -14.43
CA GLN A 114 27.92 -13.50 -13.93
C GLN A 114 28.54 -14.37 -15.04
N GLY A 115 27.97 -14.33 -16.25
CA GLY A 115 28.32 -15.23 -17.35
C GLY A 115 27.86 -16.68 -17.13
N ASP A 116 28.15 -17.58 -18.07
CA ASP A 116 27.73 -18.99 -18.04
C ASP A 116 28.51 -19.85 -17.00
N GLY A 117 29.23 -19.22 -16.07
CA GLY A 117 30.32 -19.84 -15.33
C GLY A 117 29.97 -20.45 -13.98
N GLN A 118 28.92 -19.99 -13.29
CA GLN A 118 28.53 -20.51 -11.98
C GLN A 118 27.03 -20.36 -11.72
N GLU A 119 26.25 -21.39 -11.99
CA GLU A 119 24.93 -21.54 -11.36
C GLU A 119 25.14 -21.69 -9.85
N GLN A 120 24.88 -20.62 -9.10
CA GLN A 120 24.88 -20.68 -7.64
C GLN A 120 23.64 -21.47 -7.22
N GLN A 121 23.81 -22.76 -7.00
CA GLN A 121 22.75 -23.72 -6.66
C GLN A 121 21.88 -23.31 -5.46
N TRP A 122 22.35 -22.38 -4.62
CA TRP A 122 21.71 -21.96 -3.38
C TRP A 122 21.67 -20.43 -3.21
N THR A 123 21.34 -19.70 -4.28
CA THR A 123 21.10 -18.25 -4.20
C THR A 123 19.92 -17.96 -3.26
N LEU A 124 20.08 -16.94 -2.40
CA LEU A 124 19.02 -16.51 -1.49
C LEU A 124 17.90 -15.81 -2.27
N GLU A 125 16.72 -16.42 -2.32
CA GLU A 125 15.49 -15.77 -2.76
C GLU A 125 14.73 -15.16 -1.57
N VAL A 126 14.42 -13.87 -1.65
CA VAL A 126 13.63 -13.16 -0.64
C VAL A 126 12.18 -13.08 -1.10
N ASP A 127 11.33 -14.00 -0.61
CA ASP A 127 9.89 -14.00 -0.87
C ASP A 127 9.08 -13.57 0.36
N LEU A 128 8.42 -12.42 0.26
CA LEU A 128 7.54 -11.88 1.29
C LEU A 128 6.08 -12.34 1.16
N SER A 129 5.69 -12.93 0.03
CA SER A 129 4.32 -13.37 -0.25
C SER A 129 3.72 -14.29 0.83
N PRO A 130 4.48 -15.22 1.44
CA PRO A 130 4.00 -16.06 2.53
C PRO A 130 3.60 -15.28 3.79
N PHE A 131 4.27 -14.16 4.07
CA PHE A 131 4.04 -13.34 5.27
C PHE A 131 2.83 -12.41 5.13
N GLU A 132 2.35 -12.20 3.91
CA GLU A 132 1.16 -11.40 3.64
C GLU A 132 -0.15 -12.22 3.75
N ARG A 133 -0.08 -13.52 4.05
CA ARG A 133 -1.28 -14.36 4.20
C ARG A 133 -2.12 -13.89 5.39
N GLY A 134 -3.42 -13.73 5.16
CA GLY A 134 -4.36 -13.28 6.19
C GLY A 134 -4.51 -11.76 6.28
N PHE A 135 -3.67 -10.99 5.58
CA PHE A 135 -3.90 -9.56 5.39
C PHE A 135 -4.81 -9.32 4.18
N PRO A 136 -5.80 -8.44 4.31
CA PRO A 136 -6.73 -8.19 3.22
C PRO A 136 -5.98 -7.40 2.12
N LYS A 137 -6.16 -7.78 0.85
CA LYS A 137 -5.48 -7.16 -0.29
C LYS A 137 -6.48 -6.49 -1.23
N LEU A 138 -6.10 -5.32 -1.74
CA LEU A 138 -6.81 -4.63 -2.81
C LEU A 138 -6.44 -5.28 -4.15
N SER A 139 -7.44 -5.66 -4.94
CA SER A 139 -7.25 -6.26 -6.27
C SER A 139 -7.37 -5.25 -7.42
N ASP A 140 -8.02 -4.12 -7.16
CA ASP A 140 -8.29 -3.06 -8.12
C ASP A 140 -7.13 -2.03 -8.12
N PRO A 141 -6.47 -1.78 -9.27
CA PRO A 141 -5.45 -0.75 -9.39
C PRO A 141 -5.91 0.66 -8.97
N ASP A 142 -7.19 1.00 -9.16
CA ASP A 142 -7.72 2.33 -8.81
C ASP A 142 -7.76 2.56 -7.28
N SER A 143 -7.64 1.48 -6.49
CA SER A 143 -7.57 1.54 -5.04
C SER A 143 -6.15 1.71 -4.49
N ILE A 144 -5.12 1.71 -5.36
CA ILE A 144 -3.72 1.91 -4.92
C ILE A 144 -3.59 3.29 -4.25
N GLY A 145 -3.02 3.30 -3.04
CA GLY A 145 -2.89 4.51 -2.22
C GLY A 145 -4.06 4.75 -1.24
N GLN A 146 -5.13 3.97 -1.30
CA GLN A 146 -6.32 4.10 -0.43
C GLN A 146 -6.37 3.06 0.71
N GLY A 147 -5.22 2.64 1.21
CA GLY A 147 -5.12 1.52 2.16
C GLY A 147 -5.91 1.73 3.46
N VAL A 148 -5.97 2.98 3.98
CA VAL A 148 -6.71 3.29 5.21
C VAL A 148 -8.22 3.10 5.04
N ASN A 149 -8.79 3.48 3.90
CA ASN A 149 -10.23 3.33 3.63
C ASN A 149 -10.63 1.86 3.63
N PHE A 150 -9.77 1.02 3.05
CA PHE A 150 -9.97 -0.42 3.01
C PHE A 150 -9.79 -1.06 4.39
N LEU A 151 -8.79 -0.62 5.16
CA LEU A 151 -8.61 -1.06 6.53
C LEU A 151 -9.80 -0.66 7.42
N ASN A 152 -10.33 0.56 7.28
CA ASN A 152 -11.51 1.01 8.01
C ASN A 152 -12.74 0.14 7.69
N ARG A 153 -12.92 -0.25 6.41
CA ARG A 153 -13.96 -1.21 6.03
C ARG A 153 -13.75 -2.56 6.68
N HIS A 154 -12.53 -3.09 6.60
CA HIS A 154 -12.20 -4.37 7.21
C HIS A 154 -12.40 -4.38 8.72
N LEU A 155 -11.99 -3.31 9.43
CA LEU A 155 -12.18 -3.16 10.87
C LEU A 155 -13.66 -3.05 11.22
N SER A 156 -14.43 -2.26 10.48
CA SER A 156 -15.89 -2.16 10.65
C SER A 156 -16.56 -3.53 10.52
N ASP A 157 -16.19 -4.29 9.48
CA ASP A 157 -16.71 -5.64 9.24
C ASP A 157 -16.30 -6.63 10.33
N GLN A 158 -15.07 -6.53 10.86
CA GLN A 158 -14.61 -7.36 11.97
C GLN A 158 -15.31 -7.06 13.29
N ILE A 159 -15.56 -5.78 13.59
CA ILE A 159 -16.31 -5.35 14.79
C ILE A 159 -17.74 -5.89 14.72
N PHE A 160 -18.34 -5.93 13.52
CA PHE A 160 -19.72 -6.42 13.33
C PHE A 160 -19.82 -7.96 13.27
N SER A 161 -19.01 -8.60 12.44
CA SER A 161 -19.18 -10.02 12.06
C SER A 161 -18.74 -11.00 13.15
N ARG A 162 -17.88 -10.56 14.08
CA ARG A 162 -17.45 -11.39 15.23
C ARG A 162 -18.32 -11.21 16.46
N GLY A 163 -19.47 -10.54 16.35
CA GLY A 163 -20.39 -10.32 17.45
C GLY A 163 -19.70 -9.63 18.64
N ASP A 164 -19.79 -10.25 19.81
CA ASP A 164 -19.28 -9.66 21.05
C ASP A 164 -17.74 -9.59 21.10
N GLU A 165 -17.01 -10.49 20.43
CA GLU A 165 -15.53 -10.48 20.44
C GLU A 165 -14.94 -9.19 19.84
N GLY A 166 -15.58 -8.64 18.81
CA GLY A 166 -15.13 -7.40 18.17
C GLY A 166 -15.30 -6.19 19.10
N LYS A 167 -16.42 -6.16 19.83
CA LYS A 167 -16.74 -5.10 20.80
C LYS A 167 -15.85 -5.18 22.04
N GLU A 168 -15.56 -6.39 22.51
CA GLU A 168 -14.62 -6.60 23.62
C GLU A 168 -13.23 -6.11 23.28
N ARG A 169 -12.72 -6.39 22.07
CA ARG A 169 -11.41 -5.86 21.64
C ARG A 169 -11.35 -4.34 21.63
N LEU A 170 -12.43 -3.69 21.19
CA LEU A 170 -12.52 -2.22 21.21
C LEU A 170 -12.57 -1.70 22.66
N PHE A 171 -13.31 -2.36 23.54
CA PHE A 171 -13.35 -2.05 24.97
C PHE A 171 -11.96 -2.20 25.62
N ASP A 172 -11.30 -3.34 25.41
CA ASP A 172 -9.95 -3.62 25.92
C ASP A 172 -8.94 -2.59 25.43
N PHE A 173 -9.02 -2.19 24.17
CA PHE A 173 -8.19 -1.14 23.60
C PHE A 173 -8.38 0.21 24.32
N LEU A 174 -9.62 0.62 24.58
CA LEU A 174 -9.91 1.87 25.29
C LEU A 174 -9.51 1.80 26.78
N ARG A 175 -9.69 0.64 27.42
CA ARG A 175 -9.31 0.41 28.81
C ARG A 175 -7.80 0.33 29.02
N GLY A 176 -7.07 -0.25 28.07
CA GLY A 176 -5.61 -0.34 28.12
C GLY A 176 -4.89 0.98 27.83
N HIS A 177 -5.62 2.04 27.48
CA HIS A 177 -5.03 3.28 27.00
C HIS A 177 -4.51 4.17 28.13
N GLN A 178 -3.18 4.29 28.25
CA GLN A 178 -2.51 5.06 29.29
C GLN A 178 -1.35 5.88 28.72
N VAL A 179 -1.16 7.09 29.25
CA VAL A 179 -0.10 8.01 28.79
C VAL A 179 0.65 8.57 29.98
N ARG A 180 1.96 8.29 30.05
CA ARG A 180 2.84 8.76 31.15
C ARG A 180 2.28 8.47 32.55
N GLY A 181 1.68 7.29 32.72
CA GLY A 181 1.07 6.88 33.99
C GLY A 181 -0.37 7.34 34.20
N VAL A 182 -0.92 8.21 33.33
CA VAL A 182 -2.30 8.71 33.43
C VAL A 182 -3.24 7.85 32.58
N GLN A 183 -4.26 7.27 33.22
CA GLN A 183 -5.30 6.52 32.54
C GLN A 183 -6.13 7.44 31.64
N LEU A 184 -6.43 7.00 30.42
CA LEU A 184 -7.28 7.71 29.46
C LEU A 184 -8.48 6.86 29.05
N MET A 185 -9.48 7.52 28.47
CA MET A 185 -10.73 6.92 27.95
C MET A 185 -11.56 6.21 29.03
N LEU A 186 -11.24 4.98 29.39
CA LEU A 186 -11.97 4.17 30.37
C LEU A 186 -11.11 3.89 31.59
N ASN A 187 -11.71 3.90 32.78
CA ASN A 187 -11.07 3.44 34.02
C ASN A 187 -11.62 2.06 34.44
N GLU A 188 -11.22 1.57 35.60
CA GLU A 188 -11.61 0.25 36.11
C GLU A 188 -13.08 0.13 36.54
N GLY A 189 -13.85 1.23 36.53
CA GLY A 189 -15.26 1.27 36.89
C GLY A 189 -16.20 0.62 35.88
N VAL A 190 -15.72 0.32 34.66
CA VAL A 190 -16.44 -0.42 33.63
C VAL A 190 -15.72 -1.73 33.36
N ARG A 191 -16.42 -2.86 33.43
CA ARG A 191 -15.79 -4.19 33.42
C ARG A 191 -15.80 -4.87 32.06
N ASP A 192 -16.79 -4.56 31.22
CA ASP A 192 -16.99 -5.16 29.90
C ASP A 192 -17.69 -4.20 28.92
N TRP A 193 -17.84 -4.60 27.66
CA TRP A 193 -18.50 -3.76 26.64
C TRP A 193 -19.99 -3.50 26.93
N ALA A 194 -20.68 -4.39 27.65
CA ALA A 194 -22.10 -4.23 27.95
C ALA A 194 -22.30 -3.15 29.01
N GLU A 195 -21.48 -3.15 30.06
CA GLU A 195 -21.41 -2.07 31.05
C GLU A 195 -20.98 -0.75 30.41
N LEU A 196 -20.03 -0.79 29.48
CA LEU A 196 -19.63 0.40 28.71
C LEU A 196 -20.83 1.02 27.99
N ARG A 197 -21.67 0.20 27.36
CA ARG A 197 -22.86 0.67 26.65
C ARG A 197 -23.83 1.38 27.59
N GLU A 198 -24.09 0.83 28.77
CA GLU A 198 -25.00 1.45 29.74
C GLU A 198 -24.36 2.71 30.37
N ALA A 199 -23.06 2.69 30.65
CA ALA A 199 -22.32 3.86 31.12
C ALA A 199 -22.34 5.01 30.10
N LEU A 200 -22.21 4.70 28.80
CA LEU A 200 -22.28 5.69 27.72
C LEU A 200 -23.68 6.31 27.65
N ARG A 201 -24.76 5.54 27.82
CA ARG A 201 -26.13 6.09 27.89
C ARG A 201 -26.28 7.06 29.06
N ALA A 202 -25.80 6.68 30.24
CA ALA A 202 -25.85 7.53 31.42
C ALA A 202 -25.02 8.81 31.23
N ALA A 203 -23.84 8.72 30.62
CA ALA A 203 -22.99 9.86 30.34
C ALA A 203 -23.60 10.81 29.29
N LEU A 204 -24.22 10.28 28.23
CA LEU A 204 -24.90 11.10 27.23
C LEU A 204 -26.08 11.85 27.83
N LEU A 205 -26.89 11.20 28.67
CA LEU A 205 -27.97 11.86 29.42
C LEU A 205 -27.45 12.95 30.38
N LEU A 206 -26.31 12.72 31.03
CA LEU A 206 -25.66 13.72 31.88
C LEU A 206 -25.22 14.96 31.08
N LEU A 207 -24.80 14.75 29.84
CA LEU A 207 -24.33 15.78 28.92
C LEU A 207 -25.48 16.52 28.22
N GLU A 208 -26.69 15.95 28.16
CA GLU A 208 -27.87 16.60 27.61
C GLU A 208 -28.23 17.86 28.41
N GLY A 209 -28.29 19.01 27.73
CA GLY A 209 -28.68 20.28 28.32
C GLY A 209 -27.58 21.04 29.07
N ARG A 210 -26.36 20.50 29.17
CA ARG A 210 -25.22 21.24 29.73
C ARG A 210 -24.54 22.06 28.64
N THR A 211 -24.66 23.39 28.74
CA THR A 211 -23.87 24.33 27.93
C THR A 211 -22.53 24.61 28.63
N HIS A 212 -21.62 25.33 27.98
CA HIS A 212 -20.30 25.70 28.52
C HIS A 212 -20.43 26.69 29.70
N ASP A 213 -21.14 26.32 30.75
CA ASP A 213 -21.23 27.05 32.00
C ASP A 213 -20.06 26.66 32.92
N GLY A 214 -19.71 27.56 33.85
CA GLY A 214 -18.63 27.29 34.82
C GLY A 214 -18.93 26.11 35.77
N GLN A 215 -20.16 25.58 35.76
CA GLN A 215 -20.54 24.43 36.59
C GLN A 215 -20.03 23.12 36.00
N TRP A 216 -20.04 22.97 34.66
CA TRP A 216 -19.44 21.83 34.00
C TRP A 216 -17.96 21.69 34.33
N GLU A 217 -17.18 22.77 34.24
CA GLU A 217 -15.73 22.76 34.51
C GLU A 217 -15.40 22.34 35.95
N ALA A 218 -16.29 22.65 36.89
CA ALA A 218 -16.10 22.34 38.30
C ALA A 218 -16.51 20.90 38.68
N GLN A 219 -17.51 20.30 38.03
CA GLN A 219 -18.15 19.05 38.51
C GLN A 219 -18.29 17.95 37.44
N GLY A 220 -18.41 18.33 36.16
CA GLY A 220 -18.64 17.38 35.05
C GLY A 220 -17.57 16.30 34.91
N PRO A 221 -16.26 16.62 34.96
CA PRO A 221 -15.20 15.63 34.89
C PRO A 221 -15.26 14.57 35.99
N ASP A 222 -15.65 14.93 37.21
CA ASP A 222 -15.72 13.99 38.33
C ASP A 222 -16.96 13.10 38.24
N GLU A 223 -18.09 13.63 37.75
CA GLU A 223 -19.28 12.83 37.46
C GLU A 223 -19.01 11.80 36.36
N LEU A 224 -18.34 12.19 35.27
CA LEU A 224 -17.93 11.26 34.21
C LEU A 224 -16.97 10.18 34.71
N ARG A 225 -16.01 10.54 35.57
CA ARG A 225 -15.09 9.55 36.18
C ARG A 225 -15.81 8.50 37.01
N ARG A 226 -16.86 8.89 37.75
CA ARG A 226 -17.70 7.96 38.51
C ARG A 226 -18.47 6.99 37.63
N LEU A 227 -18.85 7.40 36.42
CA LEU A 227 -19.43 6.55 35.39
C LEU A 227 -18.39 5.68 34.67
N GLY A 228 -17.11 5.84 34.99
CA GLY A 228 -16.03 5.04 34.45
C GLY A 228 -15.22 5.71 33.33
N PHE A 229 -15.48 6.99 33.02
CA PHE A 229 -14.81 7.70 31.95
C PHE A 229 -13.62 8.53 32.45
N ALA A 230 -12.42 8.11 32.05
CA ALA A 230 -11.19 8.86 32.25
C ALA A 230 -11.05 10.01 31.22
N PRO A 231 -10.10 10.96 31.39
CA PRO A 231 -9.88 12.01 30.41
C PRO A 231 -9.57 11.48 28.99
N GLY A 232 -9.88 12.27 27.96
CA GLY A 232 -9.58 11.93 26.56
C GLY A 232 -10.75 12.03 25.59
N TRP A 233 -11.99 12.18 26.08
CA TRP A 233 -13.20 12.26 25.25
C TRP A 233 -13.44 13.61 24.60
N GLY A 234 -12.85 14.68 25.12
CA GLY A 234 -13.03 16.04 24.61
C GLY A 234 -12.73 17.12 25.65
N ARG A 235 -12.57 18.35 25.18
CA ARG A 235 -12.33 19.54 26.03
C ARG A 235 -13.60 20.26 26.49
N SER A 236 -14.73 20.03 25.81
CA SER A 236 -16.03 20.65 26.09
C SER A 236 -17.12 19.58 26.17
N PRO A 237 -18.27 19.86 26.84
CA PRO A 237 -19.40 18.93 26.90
C PRO A 237 -19.83 18.45 25.52
N ASP A 238 -19.94 19.36 24.55
CA ASP A 238 -20.33 19.04 23.18
C ASP A 238 -19.33 18.07 22.52
N ARG A 239 -18.03 18.32 22.69
CA ARG A 239 -17.01 17.45 22.09
C ARG A 239 -16.99 16.05 22.72
N ILE A 240 -17.20 15.99 24.03
CA ILE A 240 -17.32 14.72 24.77
C ILE A 240 -18.54 13.96 24.25
N ARG A 241 -19.69 14.62 24.16
CA ARG A 241 -20.95 14.05 23.66
C ARG A 241 -20.78 13.49 22.25
N GLU A 242 -20.22 14.27 21.31
CA GLU A 242 -19.97 13.78 19.95
C GLU A 242 -19.10 12.53 19.92
N THR A 243 -18.03 12.49 20.71
CA THR A 243 -17.09 11.36 20.72
C THR A 243 -17.71 10.13 21.35
N MET A 244 -18.50 10.30 22.42
CA MET A 244 -19.26 9.21 23.05
C MET A 244 -20.39 8.70 22.15
N SER A 245 -21.07 9.58 21.41
CA SER A 245 -22.08 9.19 20.41
C SER A 245 -21.47 8.35 19.30
N LEU A 246 -20.30 8.73 18.77
CA LEU A 246 -19.60 7.91 17.77
C LEU A 246 -19.29 6.50 18.28
N LEU A 247 -18.87 6.37 19.54
CA LEU A 247 -18.62 5.06 20.14
C LEU A 247 -19.92 4.26 20.32
N MET A 248 -21.01 4.91 20.75
CA MET A 248 -22.33 4.28 20.83
C MET A 248 -22.76 3.73 19.46
N ASP A 249 -22.64 4.55 18.41
CA ASP A 249 -22.98 4.17 17.04
C ASP A 249 -22.14 2.97 16.59
N ILE A 250 -20.84 2.94 16.90
CA ILE A 250 -19.96 1.80 16.58
C ILE A 250 -20.39 0.51 17.30
N LEU A 251 -20.78 0.60 18.57
CA LEU A 251 -21.23 -0.56 19.35
C LEU A 251 -22.59 -1.10 18.91
N GLU A 252 -23.43 -0.27 18.29
CA GLU A 252 -24.74 -0.64 17.75
C GLU A 252 -24.64 -1.10 16.30
N ALA A 253 -24.07 -0.28 15.42
CA ALA A 253 -23.92 -0.51 13.99
C ALA A 253 -22.65 0.18 13.44
N PRO A 254 -21.49 -0.52 13.44
CA PRO A 254 -20.24 0.07 12.97
C PRO A 254 -20.29 0.34 11.47
N SER A 255 -19.69 1.46 11.07
CA SER A 255 -19.46 1.82 9.68
C SER A 255 -18.02 2.29 9.49
N PRO A 256 -17.45 2.21 8.27
CA PRO A 256 -16.08 2.64 8.02
C PRO A 256 -15.85 4.10 8.42
N ASN A 257 -16.81 4.98 8.14
CA ASN A 257 -16.73 6.40 8.44
C ASN A 257 -16.85 6.68 9.96
N THR A 258 -17.74 6.00 10.68
CA THR A 258 -17.84 6.19 12.14
C THR A 258 -16.59 5.70 12.87
N VAL A 259 -16.05 4.55 12.45
CA VAL A 259 -14.78 4.01 12.99
C VAL A 259 -13.62 4.98 12.72
N GLU A 260 -13.49 5.48 11.49
CA GLU A 260 -12.45 6.46 11.14
C GLU A 260 -12.55 7.73 11.99
N GLN A 261 -13.74 8.33 12.06
CA GLN A 261 -13.97 9.54 12.83
C GLN A 261 -13.72 9.34 14.32
N PHE A 262 -14.06 8.17 14.88
CA PHE A 262 -13.80 7.86 16.27
C PHE A 262 -12.30 7.70 16.54
N LEU A 263 -11.61 6.84 15.78
CA LEU A 263 -10.17 6.59 15.96
C LEU A 263 -9.33 7.86 15.76
N ALA A 264 -9.69 8.71 14.80
CA ALA A 264 -9.02 10.00 14.57
C ALA A 264 -9.15 10.99 15.74
N ARG A 265 -10.15 10.81 16.62
CA ARG A 265 -10.37 11.67 17.80
C ARG A 265 -9.65 11.16 19.03
N LEU A 266 -9.20 9.90 19.04
CA LEU A 266 -8.58 9.33 20.21
C LEU A 266 -7.21 9.96 20.44
N PRO A 267 -6.90 10.37 21.68
CA PRO A 267 -5.62 10.95 22.00
C PRO A 267 -4.58 9.82 22.09
N ILE A 268 -4.03 9.36 20.96
CA ILE A 268 -3.10 8.23 20.89
C ILE A 268 -1.63 8.69 20.76
N ILE A 269 -1.38 9.71 19.94
CA ILE A 269 -0.03 10.12 19.53
C ILE A 269 0.42 11.30 20.39
N PHE A 270 1.42 11.09 21.25
CA PHE A 270 1.99 12.14 22.12
C PHE A 270 3.50 12.35 21.94
N SER A 271 4.18 11.37 21.38
CA SER A 271 5.62 11.40 21.19
C SER A 271 5.90 10.80 19.83
N ILE A 272 6.53 11.60 18.98
CA ILE A 272 6.80 11.27 17.58
C ILE A 272 8.31 11.26 17.43
N ALA A 273 8.85 10.16 16.90
CA ALA A 273 10.25 10.05 16.52
C ALA A 273 10.32 10.01 14.99
N ILE A 274 11.02 10.97 14.39
CA ILE A 274 11.30 11.03 12.95
C ILE A 274 12.79 10.75 12.76
N LEU A 275 13.11 9.83 11.87
CA LEU A 275 14.49 9.39 11.62
C LEU A 275 14.96 9.91 10.26
N SER A 276 16.07 10.66 10.27
CA SER A 276 16.74 11.16 9.07
C SER A 276 18.25 11.11 9.30
N PRO A 277 18.86 9.91 9.26
CA PRO A 277 20.24 9.72 9.71
C PRO A 277 21.31 10.27 8.76
N HIS A 278 21.01 10.40 7.47
CA HIS A 278 21.98 10.86 6.46
C HIS A 278 21.90 12.37 6.21
N GLY A 279 22.93 12.90 5.56
CA GLY A 279 23.02 14.31 5.18
C GLY A 279 23.27 15.26 6.36
N PHE A 280 23.31 16.56 6.06
CA PHE A 280 23.46 17.62 7.05
C PHE A 280 22.08 18.12 7.45
N PHE A 281 21.51 17.59 8.53
CA PHE A 281 20.23 18.05 9.02
C PHE A 281 20.37 19.31 9.87
N GLY A 282 19.85 20.44 9.40
CA GLY A 282 19.91 21.73 10.09
C GLY A 282 18.96 22.76 9.51
N GLN A 283 18.67 23.81 10.28
CA GLN A 283 17.70 24.84 9.89
C GLN A 283 18.29 25.93 8.97
N ALA A 284 19.62 26.08 8.93
CA ALA A 284 20.30 27.09 8.13
C ALA A 284 21.70 26.62 7.71
N GLY A 285 22.19 27.09 6.56
CA GLY A 285 23.56 26.84 6.10
C GLY A 285 23.86 25.38 5.73
N VAL A 286 22.83 24.54 5.58
CA VAL A 286 22.97 23.12 5.20
C VAL A 286 22.46 22.80 3.80
N LEU A 287 21.57 23.64 3.25
CA LEU A 287 21.03 23.45 1.90
C LEU A 287 22.14 23.54 0.86
N GLY A 288 22.21 22.53 -0.02
CA GLY A 288 23.25 22.41 -1.06
C GLY A 288 24.52 21.68 -0.61
N LYS A 289 24.61 21.22 0.65
CA LYS A 289 25.65 20.28 1.08
C LYS A 289 25.37 18.87 0.53
N PRO A 290 26.39 17.99 0.47
CA PRO A 290 26.20 16.60 0.08
C PRO A 290 25.04 15.94 0.83
N ASP A 291 24.22 15.19 0.11
CA ASP A 291 23.04 14.46 0.61
C ASP A 291 22.01 15.33 1.36
N THR A 292 22.02 16.64 1.12
CA THR A 292 21.18 17.61 1.83
C THR A 292 20.33 18.44 0.87
N GLY A 293 19.03 18.19 0.87
CA GLY A 293 18.10 18.84 -0.03
C GLY A 293 16.67 18.86 0.50
N GLY A 294 15.71 18.52 -0.37
CA GLY A 294 14.28 18.60 -0.08
C GLY A 294 13.82 17.82 1.14
N GLN A 295 14.51 16.72 1.51
CA GLN A 295 14.21 15.96 2.71
C GLN A 295 14.26 16.79 4.00
N VAL A 296 15.26 17.66 4.15
CA VAL A 296 15.38 18.50 5.36
C VAL A 296 14.24 19.49 5.44
N VAL A 297 13.91 20.14 4.31
CA VAL A 297 12.79 21.08 4.22
C VAL A 297 11.47 20.37 4.52
N TYR A 298 11.25 19.20 3.90
CA TYR A 298 10.05 18.38 4.10
C TYR A 298 9.83 18.05 5.58
N ILE A 299 10.86 17.57 6.28
CA ILE A 299 10.73 17.21 7.70
C ILE A 299 10.51 18.45 8.57
N LEU A 300 11.25 19.55 8.33
CA LEU A 300 11.11 20.78 9.11
C LEU A 300 9.73 21.42 8.97
N ASP A 301 9.14 21.37 7.77
CA ASP A 301 7.79 21.84 7.53
C ASP A 301 6.75 20.87 8.13
N GLN A 302 6.97 19.56 8.01
CA GLN A 302 6.09 18.52 8.55
C GLN A 302 5.96 18.58 10.07
N VAL A 303 7.05 18.79 10.83
CA VAL A 303 6.99 18.84 12.30
C VAL A 303 6.33 20.10 12.84
N ARG A 304 6.18 21.13 12.00
CA ARG A 304 5.52 22.38 12.38
C ARG A 304 4.01 22.30 12.17
N ALA A 305 3.57 21.62 11.12
CA ALA A 305 2.17 21.41 10.79
C ALA A 305 1.46 20.55 11.85
#